data_AF-A0A7V2ED93-F1
#
_entry.id   AF-A0A7V2ED93-F1
#
_cell.length_a   1.000
_cell.length_b   1.000
_cell.length_c   1.000
_cell.angle_alpha   90.00
_cell.angle_beta   90.00
_cell.angle_gamma   90.00
#
_symmetry.space_group_name_H-M   'P 1'
#
loop_
_entity.id
_entity.type
_entity.pdbx_description
1 polymer ?
#
loop_
_entity_poly.entity_id
_entity_poly.type
_entity_poly.pdbx_seq_one_letter_code
_entity_poly.pdbx_strand_id
1 'polypeptide(L)'
;MNKNILFLNRLKLILNEGIDFKSNEKLSKYSLKDVVDVLKQYEEKESDKKRKKLIELLNKGKEDGSIVDDKIDVSEFYIKVKDLQPTQSEIDLLKSIGFILTSKTKEKGINVKESLTNTLIDGKAKQFLDNKILVANGKYIIDGHHRWSQVFILNPDAEIPVINFDFKTQKITDILKYFQIATFATFKNIVTKSTGEKTNVFELSESEIKKILNRILDDISQDALGVFKEFFAIEDETNLKNEIFLYLKQNILLFKNLYDSKVANFPSRTLMPQPTDSAKERGIKEKDALDMLKSKLSSGEIDLNNPFFKKENE
;
A
#
# COMPACT_ATOMS: atom_id res chain seq x y z
N MET A 1 5.38 8.90 32.05
CA MET A 1 6.06 7.63 31.68
C MET A 1 5.82 7.37 30.20
N ASN A 2 6.87 7.19 29.41
CA ASN A 2 6.78 7.13 27.94
C ASN A 2 6.09 5.82 27.50
N LYS A 3 4.90 5.88 26.87
CA LYS A 3 4.08 4.72 26.50
C LYS A 3 4.84 3.72 25.60
N ASN A 4 5.83 4.22 24.84
CA ASN A 4 6.72 3.44 23.98
C ASN A 4 7.61 2.47 24.78
N ILE A 5 7.98 2.84 26.00
CA ILE A 5 8.78 2.01 26.89
C ILE A 5 7.94 0.83 27.41
N LEU A 6 6.63 0.98 27.56
CA LEU A 6 5.74 -0.07 28.07
C LEU A 6 5.47 -1.20 27.07
N PHE A 7 5.22 -0.89 25.78
CA PHE A 7 5.09 -1.92 24.74
C PHE A 7 6.39 -2.70 24.54
N LEU A 8 7.50 -1.97 24.43
CA LEU A 8 8.83 -2.55 24.30
C LEU A 8 9.21 -3.36 25.53
N ASN A 9 8.93 -2.88 26.74
CA ASN A 9 9.19 -3.64 27.96
C ASN A 9 8.28 -4.86 28.05
N ARG A 10 7.05 -4.83 27.56
CA ARG A 10 6.13 -5.97 27.59
C ARG A 10 6.47 -7.03 26.54
N LEU A 11 6.76 -6.64 25.30
CA LEU A 11 7.33 -7.57 24.32
C LEU A 11 8.67 -8.12 24.82
N LYS A 12 9.52 -7.29 25.44
CA LYS A 12 10.75 -7.75 26.11
C LYS A 12 10.46 -8.69 27.28
N LEU A 13 9.44 -8.47 28.10
CA LEU A 13 9.06 -9.34 29.23
C LEU A 13 8.51 -10.69 28.73
N ILE A 14 7.58 -10.67 27.76
CA ILE A 14 7.06 -11.87 27.09
C ILE A 14 8.22 -12.66 26.45
N LEU A 15 9.16 -11.97 25.80
CA LEU A 15 10.24 -12.61 25.05
C LEU A 15 11.47 -12.99 25.89
N ASN A 16 11.77 -12.27 26.98
CA ASN A 16 12.90 -12.55 27.88
C ASN A 16 12.51 -13.47 29.03
N GLU A 17 11.32 -13.32 29.60
CA GLU A 17 10.93 -13.98 30.87
C GLU A 17 9.84 -15.03 30.68
N GLY A 18 9.18 -15.08 29.52
CA GLY A 18 8.11 -16.06 29.27
C GLY A 18 6.87 -15.84 30.13
N ILE A 19 6.72 -14.64 30.70
CA ILE A 19 5.59 -14.27 31.53
C ILE A 19 4.40 -13.94 30.63
N ASP A 20 3.37 -14.76 30.77
CA ASP A 20 2.03 -14.51 30.22
C ASP A 20 1.35 -13.41 31.04
N PHE A 21 1.15 -12.24 30.44
CA PHE A 21 0.58 -11.10 31.16
C PHE A 21 -0.94 -11.07 30.97
N LYS A 22 -1.71 -11.33 32.04
CA LYS A 22 -3.18 -11.24 32.12
C LYS A 22 -3.80 -9.82 31.95
N SER A 23 -3.12 -8.82 31.38
CA SER A 23 -3.67 -7.44 31.31
C SER A 23 -4.29 -7.08 29.96
N ASN A 24 -5.57 -6.69 29.97
CA ASN A 24 -6.48 -6.36 28.85
C ASN A 24 -6.09 -5.13 27.98
N GLU A 25 -4.81 -4.85 27.76
CA GLU A 25 -4.39 -3.69 26.97
C GLU A 25 -4.41 -3.96 25.46
N LYS A 26 -5.42 -3.40 24.78
CA LYS A 26 -5.64 -3.53 23.33
C LYS A 26 -4.54 -2.85 22.50
N LEU A 27 -4.19 -3.45 21.34
CA LEU A 27 -3.27 -2.90 20.32
C LEU A 27 -3.61 -1.47 19.87
N SER A 28 -4.89 -1.07 20.03
CA SER A 28 -5.39 0.28 19.75
C SER A 28 -4.74 1.38 20.61
N LYS A 29 -4.07 1.02 21.72
CA LYS A 29 -3.34 1.96 22.60
C LYS A 29 -1.97 2.38 22.06
N TYR A 30 -1.38 1.64 21.12
CA TYR A 30 -0.06 1.94 20.55
C TYR A 30 -0.19 2.73 19.24
N SER A 31 0.80 3.55 18.91
CA SER A 31 0.83 4.21 17.61
C SER A 31 1.29 3.22 16.52
N LEU A 32 1.04 3.53 15.25
CA LEU A 32 1.58 2.74 14.13
C LEU A 32 3.11 2.72 14.15
N LYS A 33 3.74 3.86 14.48
CA LYS A 33 5.18 3.98 14.59
C LYS A 33 5.76 3.04 15.65
N ASP A 34 5.11 2.92 16.80
CA ASP A 34 5.57 2.03 17.87
C ASP A 34 5.61 0.58 17.39
N VAL A 35 4.56 0.13 16.70
CA VAL A 35 4.51 -1.23 16.14
C VAL A 35 5.63 -1.45 15.11
N VAL A 36 5.81 -0.52 14.17
CA VAL A 36 6.88 -0.60 13.16
C VAL A 36 8.27 -0.64 13.81
N ASP A 37 8.55 0.26 14.76
CA ASP A 37 9.84 0.32 15.44
C ASP A 37 10.16 -0.98 16.19
N VAL A 38 9.15 -1.59 16.83
CA VAL A 38 9.33 -2.87 17.52
C VAL A 38 9.64 -3.99 16.54
N LEU A 39 8.86 -4.14 15.47
CA LEU A 39 9.08 -5.19 14.48
C LEU A 39 10.48 -5.07 13.85
N LYS A 40 10.95 -3.86 13.53
CA LYS A 40 12.31 -3.61 13.05
C LYS A 40 13.40 -4.01 14.05
N GLN A 41 13.20 -3.79 15.35
CA GLN A 41 14.17 -4.24 16.36
C GLN A 41 14.35 -5.76 16.40
N TYR A 42 13.33 -6.53 16.02
CA TYR A 42 13.40 -7.99 15.91
C TYR A 42 13.90 -8.47 14.55
N GLU A 43 14.01 -7.58 13.57
CA GLU A 43 14.70 -7.82 12.31
C GLU A 43 16.22 -7.66 12.44
N GLU A 44 16.68 -6.58 13.08
CA GLU A 44 18.11 -6.19 13.16
C GLU A 44 18.91 -6.98 14.22
N LYS A 45 18.26 -7.64 15.20
CA LYS A 45 18.95 -8.35 16.29
C LYS A 45 19.07 -9.84 16.04
N GLU A 46 20.31 -10.29 15.77
CA GLU A 46 20.76 -11.69 15.65
C GLU A 46 20.55 -12.60 16.87
N SER A 47 19.82 -12.20 17.93
CA SER A 47 19.42 -13.17 18.95
C SER A 47 18.23 -13.99 18.44
N ASP A 48 18.55 -14.93 17.57
CA ASP A 48 17.68 -15.81 16.79
C ASP A 48 16.50 -16.39 17.61
N LYS A 49 16.73 -16.64 18.91
CA LYS A 49 15.74 -17.14 19.87
C LYS A 49 14.55 -16.19 20.11
N LYS A 50 14.79 -14.88 20.27
CA LYS A 50 13.70 -13.92 20.60
C LYS A 50 12.83 -13.65 19.37
N ARG A 51 13.45 -13.56 18.20
CA ARG A 51 12.74 -13.43 16.93
C ARG A 51 11.89 -14.67 16.64
N LYS A 52 12.45 -15.87 16.81
CA LYS A 52 11.70 -17.14 16.69
C LYS A 52 10.50 -17.17 17.63
N LYS A 53 10.70 -16.84 18.90
CA LYS A 53 9.61 -16.78 19.89
C LYS A 53 8.53 -15.75 19.53
N LEU A 54 8.89 -14.58 19.00
CA LEU A 54 7.92 -13.60 18.53
C LEU A 54 7.11 -14.14 17.34
N ILE A 55 7.78 -14.73 16.35
CA ILE A 55 7.10 -15.34 15.19
C ILE A 55 6.18 -16.48 15.62
N GLU A 56 6.62 -17.35 16.54
CA GLU A 56 5.80 -18.41 17.12
C GLU A 56 4.55 -17.82 17.78
N LEU A 57 4.70 -16.78 18.60
CA LEU A 57 3.56 -16.12 19.23
C LEU A 57 2.60 -15.49 18.21
N LEU A 58 3.13 -14.84 17.17
CA LEU A 58 2.30 -14.23 16.12
C LEU A 58 1.57 -15.26 15.26
N ASN A 59 2.03 -16.51 15.17
CA ASN A 59 1.37 -17.57 14.40
C ASN A 59 0.42 -18.44 15.26
N LYS A 60 -0.02 -17.92 16.41
CA LYS A 60 -0.95 -18.61 17.32
C LYS A 60 -2.40 -18.16 17.21
N GLY A 61 -2.82 -17.51 16.11
CA GLY A 61 -4.20 -17.05 15.96
C GLY A 61 -5.25 -18.17 16.01
N LYS A 62 -4.84 -19.42 15.75
CA LYS A 62 -5.72 -20.60 15.90
C LYS A 62 -5.75 -21.17 17.33
N GLU A 63 -4.88 -20.73 18.22
CA GLU A 63 -4.62 -21.29 19.55
C GLU A 63 -5.02 -20.35 20.71
N ASP A 64 -5.49 -19.15 20.41
CA ASP A 64 -5.75 -18.07 21.37
C ASP A 64 -7.18 -18.09 21.98
N GLY A 65 -7.98 -19.09 21.64
CA GLY A 65 -9.34 -19.27 22.16
C GLY A 65 -10.45 -18.88 21.17
N SER A 66 -10.14 -18.36 19.98
CA SER A 66 -11.13 -18.18 18.91
C SER A 66 -10.51 -18.34 17.51
N ILE A 67 -10.90 -19.38 16.77
CA ILE A 67 -10.33 -19.63 15.42
C ILE A 67 -10.84 -18.62 14.37
N VAL A 68 -11.92 -17.88 14.68
CA VAL A 68 -12.65 -17.05 13.70
C VAL A 68 -12.42 -15.56 13.87
N ASP A 69 -11.85 -15.11 14.98
CA ASP A 69 -11.71 -13.68 15.20
C ASP A 69 -10.59 -13.10 14.34
N ASP A 70 -9.47 -13.80 14.25
CA ASP A 70 -8.29 -13.45 13.43
C ASP A 70 -8.43 -13.70 11.93
N LYS A 71 -9.49 -14.40 11.53
CA LYS A 71 -9.78 -14.61 10.11
C LYS A 71 -10.17 -13.29 9.44
N ILE A 72 -9.49 -12.99 8.34
CA ILE A 72 -9.80 -11.89 7.43
C ILE A 72 -10.32 -12.46 6.12
N ASP A 73 -11.51 -12.02 5.72
CA ASP A 73 -12.05 -12.40 4.41
C ASP A 73 -11.28 -11.66 3.32
N VAL A 74 -10.95 -12.39 2.26
CA VAL A 74 -10.14 -11.90 1.15
C VAL A 74 -10.92 -12.10 -0.14
N SER A 75 -11.00 -11.04 -0.93
CA SER A 75 -11.68 -11.05 -2.23
C SER A 75 -10.85 -10.32 -3.29
N GLU A 76 -11.08 -10.64 -4.56
CA GLU A 76 -10.47 -9.93 -5.68
C GLU A 76 -11.55 -9.42 -6.61
N PHE A 77 -11.49 -8.13 -6.96
CA PHE A 77 -12.44 -7.50 -7.85
C PHE A 77 -11.84 -6.22 -8.48
N TYR A 78 -12.59 -5.64 -9.41
CA TYR A 78 -12.30 -4.33 -9.98
C TYR A 78 -13.07 -3.25 -9.22
N ILE A 79 -12.42 -2.13 -8.92
CA ILE A 79 -13.06 -0.97 -8.28
C ILE A 79 -12.65 0.31 -9.00
N LYS A 80 -13.58 1.27 -9.09
CA LYS A 80 -13.26 2.59 -9.63
C LYS A 80 -12.22 3.27 -8.77
N VAL A 81 -11.21 3.84 -9.40
CA VAL A 81 -10.10 4.47 -8.68
C VAL A 81 -10.53 5.67 -7.86
N LYS A 82 -11.58 6.39 -8.27
CA LYS A 82 -12.13 7.51 -7.49
C LYS A 82 -12.89 7.11 -6.23
N ASP A 83 -13.25 5.84 -6.07
CA ASP A 83 -13.98 5.35 -4.89
C ASP A 83 -13.03 4.92 -3.76
N LEU A 84 -11.73 4.76 -4.08
CA LEU A 84 -10.70 4.39 -3.13
C LEU A 84 -10.20 5.60 -2.33
N GLN A 85 -9.64 5.34 -1.14
CA GLN A 85 -9.04 6.33 -0.27
C GLN A 85 -7.59 5.97 0.05
N PRO A 86 -6.65 6.92 -0.07
CA PRO A 86 -5.27 6.69 0.34
C PRO A 86 -5.21 6.49 1.85
N THR A 87 -4.16 5.84 2.34
CA THR A 87 -3.86 5.73 3.77
C THR A 87 -2.46 6.26 4.12
N GLN A 88 -1.80 6.89 3.14
CA GLN A 88 -0.50 7.54 3.30
C GLN A 88 -0.61 9.02 2.89
N SER A 89 0.23 9.86 3.48
CA SER A 89 0.24 11.30 3.23
C SER A 89 1.09 11.74 2.03
N GLU A 90 1.79 10.81 1.38
CA GLU A 90 2.80 11.13 0.36
C GLU A 90 2.60 10.29 -0.90
N ILE A 91 2.53 10.93 -2.08
CA ILE A 91 2.49 10.26 -3.38
C ILE A 91 3.34 11.01 -4.40
N ASP A 92 4.44 10.41 -4.85
CA ASP A 92 5.26 10.91 -5.97
C ASP A 92 4.44 11.07 -7.25
N LEU A 93 4.27 12.30 -7.72
CA LEU A 93 3.66 12.54 -9.02
C LEU A 93 4.51 11.97 -10.17
N LEU A 94 5.84 12.12 -10.10
CA LEU A 94 6.74 11.68 -11.17
C LEU A 94 6.80 10.16 -11.27
N LYS A 95 6.79 9.42 -10.14
CA LYS A 95 6.69 7.95 -10.20
C LYS A 95 5.30 7.46 -10.60
N SER A 96 4.26 8.24 -10.34
CA SER A 96 2.89 7.87 -10.75
C SER A 96 2.74 7.93 -12.26
N ILE A 97 2.95 9.09 -12.89
CA ILE A 97 2.68 9.25 -14.33
C ILE A 97 3.92 9.21 -15.22
N GLY A 98 5.08 9.64 -14.73
CA GLY A 98 6.32 9.60 -15.52
C GLY A 98 6.71 8.17 -15.90
N PHE A 99 6.39 7.19 -15.05
CA PHE A 99 6.71 5.79 -15.29
C PHE A 99 5.99 5.17 -16.49
N ILE A 100 4.80 5.63 -16.88
CA ILE A 100 4.07 5.02 -18.01
C ILE A 100 4.05 5.90 -19.25
N LEU A 101 4.35 7.20 -19.11
CA LEU A 101 4.32 8.15 -20.22
C LEU A 101 5.67 8.30 -20.92
N THR A 102 6.79 8.10 -20.22
CA THR A 102 8.13 8.42 -20.74
C THR A 102 8.75 7.28 -21.56
N SER A 103 9.73 7.63 -22.40
CA SER A 103 10.46 6.69 -23.26
C SER A 103 11.22 5.59 -22.48
N LYS A 104 11.65 5.88 -21.25
CA LYS A 104 12.43 4.99 -20.37
C LYS A 104 11.69 3.74 -19.88
N THR A 105 10.38 3.68 -20.12
CA THR A 105 9.51 2.59 -19.69
C THR A 105 9.69 1.33 -20.53
N LYS A 106 10.03 1.48 -21.82
CA LYS A 106 10.27 0.35 -22.74
C LYS A 106 11.43 -0.53 -22.28
N GLU A 107 12.45 0.06 -21.66
CA GLU A 107 13.62 -0.64 -21.13
C GLU A 107 13.28 -1.64 -20.00
N LYS A 108 12.08 -1.53 -19.41
CA LYS A 108 11.59 -2.41 -18.34
C LYS A 108 10.63 -3.49 -18.83
N GLY A 109 10.49 -3.66 -20.15
CA GLY A 109 9.62 -4.68 -20.76
C GLY A 109 8.13 -4.37 -20.66
N ILE A 110 7.75 -3.12 -20.39
CA ILE A 110 6.35 -2.71 -20.24
C ILE A 110 5.79 -2.30 -21.60
N ASN A 111 4.65 -2.88 -21.96
CA ASN A 111 3.88 -2.47 -23.14
C ASN A 111 3.10 -1.18 -22.82
N VAL A 112 3.70 -0.03 -23.13
CA VAL A 112 3.12 1.30 -22.88
C VAL A 112 1.79 1.47 -23.61
N LYS A 113 1.74 1.11 -24.90
CA LYS A 113 0.52 1.23 -25.72
C LYS A 113 -0.64 0.48 -25.07
N GLU A 114 -0.44 -0.81 -24.79
CA GLU A 114 -1.47 -1.64 -24.17
C GLU A 114 -1.90 -1.13 -22.79
N SER A 115 -0.95 -0.74 -21.94
CA SER A 115 -1.25 -0.24 -20.59
C SER A 115 -2.09 1.04 -20.61
N LEU A 116 -1.79 1.95 -21.54
CA LEU A 116 -2.52 3.20 -21.71
C LEU A 116 -3.89 2.96 -22.37
N THR A 117 -3.97 2.13 -23.41
CA THR A 117 -5.27 1.75 -24.03
C THR A 117 -6.19 1.14 -23.00
N ASN A 118 -5.70 0.18 -22.21
CA ASN A 118 -6.45 -0.44 -21.12
C ASN A 118 -7.01 0.61 -20.13
N THR A 119 -6.23 1.63 -19.78
CA THR A 119 -6.64 2.61 -18.76
C THR A 119 -7.51 3.74 -19.32
N LEU A 120 -7.10 4.35 -20.43
CA LEU A 120 -7.74 5.53 -21.02
C LEU A 120 -8.98 5.15 -21.83
N ILE A 121 -8.90 4.08 -22.64
CA ILE A 121 -9.93 3.72 -23.62
C ILE A 121 -10.85 2.65 -23.04
N ASP A 122 -10.31 1.52 -22.57
CA ASP A 122 -11.13 0.43 -22.02
C ASP A 122 -11.69 0.74 -20.62
N GLY A 123 -11.12 1.74 -19.93
CA GLY A 123 -11.48 2.07 -18.55
C GLY A 123 -11.14 0.99 -17.53
N LYS A 124 -10.21 0.07 -17.83
CA LYS A 124 -9.79 -1.03 -16.94
C LYS A 124 -8.28 -1.20 -16.94
N ALA A 125 -7.63 -0.97 -15.80
CA ALA A 125 -6.18 -1.07 -15.64
C ALA A 125 -5.67 -2.54 -15.56
N LYS A 126 -5.85 -3.30 -16.64
CA LYS A 126 -5.51 -4.74 -16.75
C LYS A 126 -4.02 -5.03 -16.57
N GLN A 127 -3.14 -4.06 -16.82
CA GLN A 127 -1.70 -4.15 -16.59
C GLN A 127 -1.32 -4.46 -15.13
N PHE A 128 -2.26 -4.30 -14.19
CA PHE A 128 -2.07 -4.61 -12.77
C PHE A 128 -2.71 -5.93 -12.33
N LEU A 129 -3.11 -6.82 -13.26
CA LEU A 129 -3.72 -8.12 -12.90
C LEU A 129 -2.77 -9.03 -12.10
N ASP A 130 -1.50 -9.08 -12.49
CA ASP A 130 -0.45 -9.87 -11.81
C ASP A 130 0.19 -9.13 -10.64
N ASN A 131 -0.09 -7.83 -10.51
CA ASN A 131 0.35 -7.00 -9.40
C ASN A 131 -0.77 -6.05 -8.99
N LYS A 132 -1.79 -6.62 -8.34
CA LYS A 132 -2.97 -5.89 -7.86
C LYS A 132 -2.58 -4.98 -6.70
N ILE A 133 -3.31 -3.88 -6.53
CA ILE A 133 -3.17 -3.06 -5.32
C ILE A 133 -3.85 -3.76 -4.14
N LEU A 134 -3.40 -3.47 -2.92
CA LEU A 134 -3.98 -4.04 -1.71
C LEU A 134 -4.93 -3.01 -1.10
N VAL A 135 -6.15 -3.43 -0.81
CA VAL A 135 -7.21 -2.58 -0.26
C VAL A 135 -7.79 -3.23 0.99
N ALA A 136 -8.20 -2.43 1.96
CA ALA A 136 -8.96 -2.88 3.10
C ALA A 136 -10.39 -2.34 3.06
N ASN A 137 -11.34 -3.19 3.45
CA ASN A 137 -12.76 -2.88 3.59
C ASN A 137 -13.36 -2.24 2.32
N GLY A 138 -12.94 -2.72 1.15
CA GLY A 138 -13.37 -2.25 -0.16
C GLY A 138 -13.02 -0.80 -0.49
N LYS A 139 -12.15 -0.14 0.28
CA LYS A 139 -12.00 1.32 0.22
C LYS A 139 -10.59 1.84 0.50
N TYR A 140 -9.92 1.37 1.54
CA TYR A 140 -8.68 1.97 2.03
C TYR A 140 -7.46 1.31 1.39
N ILE A 141 -6.66 2.06 0.64
CA ILE A 141 -5.48 1.54 -0.05
C ILE A 141 -4.37 1.27 0.95
N ILE A 142 -3.96 0.02 1.10
CA ILE A 142 -2.90 -0.40 2.02
C ILE A 142 -1.53 -0.39 1.34
N ASP A 143 -1.46 -0.86 0.10
CA ASP A 143 -0.26 -0.81 -0.73
C ASP A 143 -0.63 -0.63 -2.20
N GLY A 144 0.27 -0.01 -2.97
CA GLY A 144 0.06 0.28 -4.39
C GLY A 144 -0.44 1.69 -4.68
N HIS A 145 -0.26 2.66 -3.78
CA HIS A 145 -0.72 4.05 -3.97
C HIS A 145 -0.24 4.70 -5.26
N HIS A 146 1.00 4.44 -5.72
CA HIS A 146 1.50 4.97 -6.99
C HIS A 146 0.80 4.37 -8.22
N ARG A 147 0.46 3.07 -8.17
CA ARG A 147 -0.30 2.40 -9.24
C ARG A 147 -1.72 2.94 -9.30
N TRP A 148 -2.34 3.11 -8.13
CA TRP A 148 -3.64 3.74 -8.01
C TRP A 148 -3.66 5.19 -8.51
N SER A 149 -2.73 6.03 -8.05
CA SER A 149 -2.66 7.44 -8.48
C SER A 149 -2.33 7.57 -9.96
N GLN A 150 -1.52 6.67 -10.53
CA GLN A 150 -1.30 6.60 -11.98
C GLN A 150 -2.62 6.41 -12.72
N VAL A 151 -3.42 5.42 -12.33
CA VAL A 151 -4.71 5.15 -12.98
C VAL A 151 -5.68 6.31 -12.77
N PHE A 152 -5.76 6.87 -11.56
CA PHE A 152 -6.61 8.03 -11.29
C PHE A 152 -6.25 9.22 -12.19
N ILE A 153 -4.97 9.59 -12.26
CA ILE A 153 -4.53 10.75 -13.03
C ILE A 153 -4.75 10.51 -14.54
N LEU A 154 -4.60 9.27 -15.00
CA LEU A 154 -4.90 8.91 -16.39
C LEU A 154 -6.41 8.91 -16.66
N ASN A 155 -7.23 8.32 -15.81
CA ASN A 155 -8.67 8.24 -15.99
C ASN A 155 -9.37 8.03 -14.64
N PRO A 156 -9.96 9.08 -14.02
CA PRO A 156 -10.61 8.99 -12.71
C PRO A 156 -11.79 8.00 -12.65
N ASP A 157 -12.39 7.69 -13.81
CA ASP A 157 -13.53 6.77 -13.93
C ASP A 157 -13.11 5.32 -14.23
N ALA A 158 -11.82 5.07 -14.48
CA ALA A 158 -11.32 3.73 -14.73
C ALA A 158 -11.35 2.85 -13.47
N GLU A 159 -11.40 1.53 -13.71
CA GLU A 159 -11.33 0.52 -12.68
C GLU A 159 -9.91 -0.06 -12.55
N ILE A 160 -9.48 -0.34 -11.33
CA ILE A 160 -8.21 -1.01 -11.02
C ILE A 160 -8.48 -2.36 -10.34
N PRO A 161 -7.75 -3.44 -10.68
CA PRO A 161 -7.90 -4.70 -9.99
C PRO A 161 -7.27 -4.63 -8.59
N VAL A 162 -7.99 -5.14 -7.59
CA VAL A 162 -7.58 -5.10 -6.18
C VAL A 162 -7.62 -6.47 -5.54
N ILE A 163 -6.80 -6.66 -4.51
CA ILE A 163 -7.02 -7.68 -3.47
C ILE A 163 -7.56 -6.93 -2.27
N ASN A 164 -8.80 -7.22 -1.90
CA ASN A 164 -9.47 -6.65 -0.75
C ASN A 164 -9.34 -7.56 0.47
N PHE A 165 -9.09 -6.96 1.62
CA PHE A 165 -9.01 -7.61 2.91
C PHE A 165 -10.06 -6.97 3.84
N ASP A 166 -11.06 -7.75 4.26
CA ASP A 166 -12.17 -7.27 5.07
C ASP A 166 -11.86 -7.40 6.56
N PHE A 167 -11.38 -6.30 7.13
CA PHE A 167 -11.12 -6.15 8.56
C PHE A 167 -12.39 -5.76 9.31
N LYS A 168 -12.55 -6.30 10.51
CA LYS A 168 -13.63 -5.91 11.44
C LYS A 168 -13.52 -4.45 11.89
N THR A 169 -12.30 -3.93 12.01
CA THR A 169 -12.07 -2.51 12.33
C THR A 169 -12.14 -1.64 11.08
N GLN A 170 -12.73 -0.46 11.22
CA GLN A 170 -12.72 0.60 10.20
C GLN A 170 -11.62 1.64 10.46
N LYS A 171 -10.87 1.50 11.56
CA LYS A 171 -9.82 2.46 11.93
C LYS A 171 -8.54 2.17 11.14
N ILE A 172 -8.23 3.03 10.17
CA ILE A 172 -7.08 2.91 9.26
C ILE A 172 -5.77 2.60 10.00
N THR A 173 -5.48 3.28 11.11
CA THR A 173 -4.25 3.04 11.87
C THR A 173 -4.14 1.63 12.43
N ASP A 174 -5.27 1.01 12.78
CA ASP A 174 -5.27 -0.35 13.32
C ASP A 174 -5.12 -1.37 12.18
N ILE A 175 -5.79 -1.14 11.04
CA ILE A 175 -5.60 -1.92 9.80
C ILE A 175 -4.12 -1.95 9.39
N LEU A 176 -3.47 -0.78 9.36
CA LEU A 176 -2.06 -0.68 8.99
C LEU A 176 -1.14 -1.43 9.96
N LYS A 177 -1.42 -1.41 11.27
CA LYS A 177 -0.66 -2.21 12.26
C LYS A 177 -0.85 -3.71 12.01
N TYR A 178 -2.08 -4.15 11.77
CA TYR A 178 -2.37 -5.56 11.48
C TYR A 178 -1.63 -6.03 10.23
N PHE A 179 -1.59 -5.20 9.18
CA PHE A 179 -0.80 -5.51 7.99
C PHE A 179 0.70 -5.56 8.25
N GLN A 180 1.26 -4.66 9.07
CA GLN A 180 2.68 -4.72 9.44
C GLN A 180 3.00 -6.01 10.23
N ILE A 181 2.16 -6.36 11.19
CA ILE A 181 2.29 -7.60 11.97
C ILE A 181 2.20 -8.82 11.05
N ALA A 182 1.22 -8.84 10.15
CA ALA A 182 1.01 -9.94 9.22
C ALA A 182 2.20 -10.11 8.25
N THR A 183 2.71 -9.00 7.74
CA THR A 183 3.90 -8.95 6.89
C THR A 183 5.11 -9.53 7.64
N PHE A 184 5.34 -9.10 8.87
CA PHE A 184 6.43 -9.61 9.70
C PHE A 184 6.27 -11.10 10.04
N ALA A 185 5.07 -11.54 10.42
CA ALA A 185 4.82 -12.95 10.75
C ALA A 185 5.02 -13.87 9.53
N THR A 186 4.72 -13.36 8.33
CA THR A 186 4.85 -14.10 7.06
C THR A 186 6.28 -14.14 6.55
N PHE A 187 6.93 -12.98 6.42
CA PHE A 187 8.23 -12.84 5.75
C PHE A 187 9.40 -12.66 6.72
N LYS A 188 9.12 -12.51 8.01
CA LYS A 188 10.11 -12.37 9.08
C LYS A 188 10.97 -11.10 8.92
N ASN A 189 10.50 -10.10 8.19
CA ASN A 189 11.05 -8.74 8.07
C ASN A 189 9.91 -7.78 7.76
N ILE A 190 10.18 -6.48 7.91
CA ILE A 190 9.31 -5.43 7.40
C ILE A 190 10.11 -4.36 6.68
N VAL A 191 9.89 -4.26 5.37
CA VAL A 191 10.43 -3.16 4.57
C VAL A 191 9.52 -1.95 4.71
N THR A 192 10.12 -0.80 4.95
CA THR A 192 9.44 0.49 4.84
C THR A 192 10.27 1.38 3.92
N LYS A 193 9.62 2.14 3.05
CA LYS A 193 10.32 3.04 2.13
C LYS A 193 10.17 4.48 2.58
N SER A 194 11.27 5.22 2.58
CA SER A 194 11.21 6.68 2.66
C SER A 194 10.89 7.25 1.29
N THR A 195 9.99 8.22 1.28
CA THR A 195 9.87 9.23 0.24
C THR A 195 10.95 10.28 0.47
N GLY A 196 12.00 10.28 -0.37
CA GLY A 196 12.86 11.47 -0.54
C GLY A 196 12.24 12.51 -1.49
N GLU A 197 10.91 12.57 -1.57
CA GLU A 197 10.22 12.97 -2.80
C GLU A 197 9.88 14.47 -2.81
N LYS A 198 10.60 15.22 -3.64
CA LYS A 198 10.33 16.64 -3.97
C LYS A 198 9.04 16.84 -4.80
N THR A 199 8.23 15.80 -4.95
CA THR A 199 7.14 15.70 -5.92
C THR A 199 5.86 15.13 -5.30
N ASN A 200 5.69 15.26 -3.99
CA ASN A 200 4.46 14.85 -3.30
C ASN A 200 3.25 15.62 -3.85
N VAL A 201 2.35 14.92 -4.53
CA VAL A 201 1.21 15.52 -5.24
C VAL A 201 0.34 16.43 -4.36
N PHE A 202 0.21 16.13 -3.07
CA PHE A 202 -0.60 16.91 -2.13
C PHE A 202 0.04 18.26 -1.80
N GLU A 203 1.36 18.35 -1.79
CA GLU A 203 2.11 19.56 -1.43
C GLU A 203 2.46 20.45 -2.63
N LEU A 204 2.41 19.91 -3.84
CA LEU A 204 2.77 20.66 -5.05
C LEU A 204 1.82 21.83 -5.33
N SER A 205 2.39 23.00 -5.61
CA SER A 205 1.69 24.14 -6.21
C SER A 205 1.34 23.88 -7.67
N GLU A 206 0.39 24.64 -8.22
CA GLU A 206 0.08 24.58 -9.66
C GLU A 206 1.29 24.85 -10.55
N SER A 207 2.18 25.74 -10.13
CA SER A 207 3.40 26.08 -10.87
C SER A 207 4.37 24.90 -10.95
N GLU A 208 4.45 24.09 -9.88
CA GLU A 208 5.31 22.91 -9.83
C GLU A 208 4.69 21.75 -10.59
N ILE A 209 3.37 21.56 -10.50
CA ILE A 209 2.62 20.62 -11.35
C ILE A 209 2.90 20.90 -12.82
N LYS A 210 2.80 22.18 -13.24
CA LYS A 210 3.11 22.60 -14.62
C LYS A 210 4.53 22.23 -15.03
N LYS A 211 5.53 22.51 -14.17
CA LYS A 211 6.93 22.17 -14.44
C LYS A 211 7.14 20.65 -14.60
N ILE A 212 6.53 19.85 -13.73
CA ILE A 212 6.65 18.38 -13.76
C ILE A 212 5.98 17.81 -15.02
N LEU A 213 4.76 18.26 -15.34
CA LEU A 213 4.05 17.81 -16.54
C LEU A 213 4.81 18.16 -17.82
N ASN A 214 5.31 19.39 -17.95
CA ASN A 214 6.12 19.77 -19.10
C ASN A 214 7.33 18.85 -19.26
N ARG A 215 8.05 18.58 -18.17
CA ARG A 215 9.19 17.64 -18.19
C ARG A 215 8.79 16.24 -18.64
N ILE A 216 7.62 15.73 -18.24
CA ILE A 216 7.13 14.43 -18.67
C ILE A 216 6.76 14.45 -20.17
N LEU A 217 6.13 15.53 -20.63
CA LEU A 217 5.70 15.70 -22.01
C LEU A 217 6.85 15.99 -22.98
N ASP A 218 7.98 16.49 -22.49
CA ASP A 218 9.22 16.62 -23.26
C ASP A 218 9.80 15.24 -23.63
N ASP A 219 9.65 14.24 -22.75
CA ASP A 219 10.15 12.87 -22.91
C ASP A 219 9.03 11.83 -23.14
N ILE A 220 7.84 12.29 -23.56
CA ILE A 220 6.70 11.39 -23.82
C ILE A 220 7.01 10.44 -24.98
N SER A 221 6.69 9.16 -24.80
CA SER A 221 6.90 8.15 -25.83
C SER A 221 5.91 8.29 -27.00
N GLN A 222 6.32 7.85 -28.20
CA GLN A 222 5.43 7.81 -29.38
C GLN A 222 4.22 6.91 -29.17
N ASP A 223 4.38 5.80 -28.45
CA ASP A 223 3.28 4.91 -28.10
C ASP A 223 2.23 5.64 -27.25
N ALA A 224 2.68 6.44 -26.26
CA ALA A 224 1.78 7.23 -25.43
C ALA A 224 1.07 8.33 -26.24
N LEU A 225 1.79 9.04 -27.11
CA LEU A 225 1.18 10.03 -28.01
C LEU A 225 0.10 9.39 -28.89
N GLY A 226 0.38 8.22 -29.47
CA GLY A 226 -0.58 7.50 -30.31
C GLY A 226 -1.86 7.13 -29.57
N VAL A 227 -1.77 6.66 -28.32
CA VAL A 227 -2.95 6.33 -27.51
C VAL A 227 -3.74 7.60 -27.13
N PHE A 228 -3.07 8.69 -26.77
CA PHE A 228 -3.78 9.94 -26.47
C PHE A 228 -4.46 10.54 -27.69
N LYS A 229 -3.85 10.42 -28.88
CA LYS A 229 -4.46 10.83 -30.14
C LYS A 229 -5.79 10.10 -30.39
N GLU A 230 -5.77 8.77 -30.21
CA GLU A 230 -6.96 7.92 -30.30
C GLU A 230 -8.00 8.29 -29.24
N PHE A 231 -7.57 8.42 -27.98
CA PHE A 231 -8.44 8.74 -26.85
C PHE A 231 -9.16 10.08 -27.02
N PHE A 232 -8.48 11.12 -27.50
CA PHE A 232 -9.08 12.42 -27.75
C PHE A 232 -9.79 12.52 -29.11
N ALA A 233 -9.72 11.49 -29.95
CA ALA A 233 -10.22 11.50 -31.32
C ALA A 233 -9.70 12.71 -32.15
N ILE A 234 -8.40 13.01 -32.04
CA ILE A 234 -7.76 14.15 -32.71
C ILE A 234 -7.05 13.69 -33.99
N GLU A 235 -7.29 14.35 -35.12
CA GLU A 235 -6.58 14.08 -36.37
C GLU A 235 -5.27 14.90 -36.50
N ASP A 236 -5.30 16.18 -36.12
CA ASP A 236 -4.17 17.12 -36.16
C ASP A 236 -3.38 17.15 -34.84
N GLU A 237 -2.13 16.71 -34.90
CA GLU A 237 -1.26 16.57 -33.73
C GLU A 237 -0.63 17.88 -33.25
N THR A 238 -0.83 19.00 -33.96
CA THR A 238 -0.19 20.30 -33.67
C THR A 238 -0.35 20.72 -32.20
N ASN A 239 -1.49 20.41 -31.58
CA ASN A 239 -1.81 20.75 -30.19
C ASN A 239 -1.90 19.55 -29.23
N LEU A 240 -1.56 18.33 -29.68
CA LEU A 240 -1.78 17.10 -28.90
C LEU A 240 -1.12 17.15 -27.51
N LYS A 241 0.13 17.61 -27.41
CA LYS A 241 0.82 17.73 -26.12
C LYS A 241 0.13 18.72 -25.17
N ASN A 242 -0.46 19.79 -25.71
CA ASN A 242 -1.20 20.76 -24.90
C ASN A 242 -2.52 20.16 -24.38
N GLU A 243 -3.22 19.38 -25.20
CA GLU A 243 -4.43 18.65 -24.76
C GLU A 243 -4.10 17.63 -23.66
N ILE A 244 -3.03 16.84 -23.84
CA ILE A 244 -2.55 15.92 -22.79
C ILE A 244 -2.19 16.69 -21.52
N PHE A 245 -1.50 17.83 -21.64
CA PHE A 245 -1.14 18.68 -20.50
C PHE A 245 -2.38 19.13 -19.73
N LEU A 246 -3.38 19.70 -20.42
CA LEU A 246 -4.60 20.22 -19.80
C LEU A 246 -5.38 19.10 -19.12
N TYR A 247 -5.52 17.96 -19.80
CA TYR A 247 -6.20 16.78 -19.28
C TYR A 247 -5.54 16.24 -18.00
N LEU A 248 -4.23 15.98 -18.03
CA LEU A 248 -3.50 15.48 -16.86
C LEU A 248 -3.49 16.50 -15.73
N LYS A 249 -3.33 17.80 -16.03
CA LYS A 249 -3.41 18.87 -15.02
C LYS A 249 -4.77 18.85 -14.33
N GLN A 250 -5.86 18.78 -15.08
CA GLN A 250 -7.21 18.74 -14.54
C GLN A 250 -7.41 17.54 -13.61
N ASN A 251 -6.97 16.34 -14.03
CA ASN A 251 -7.08 15.14 -13.21
C ASN A 251 -6.21 15.20 -11.94
N ILE A 252 -5.02 15.80 -11.99
CA ILE A 252 -4.18 16.04 -10.81
C ILE A 252 -4.86 17.01 -9.83
N LEU A 253 -5.47 18.09 -10.33
CA LEU A 253 -6.20 19.04 -9.48
C LEU A 253 -7.43 18.39 -8.86
N LEU A 254 -8.17 17.59 -9.62
CA LEU A 254 -9.28 16.78 -9.09
C LEU A 254 -8.79 15.82 -7.99
N PHE A 255 -7.69 15.11 -8.23
CA PHE A 255 -7.08 14.22 -7.26
C PHE A 255 -6.74 14.94 -5.96
N LYS A 256 -6.04 16.09 -6.04
CA LYS A 256 -5.74 16.92 -4.87
C LYS A 256 -7.03 17.31 -4.15
N ASN A 257 -7.99 17.91 -4.85
CA ASN A 257 -9.24 18.39 -4.25
C ASN A 257 -10.03 17.29 -3.52
N LEU A 258 -10.02 16.06 -4.02
CA LEU A 258 -10.75 14.94 -3.39
C LEU A 258 -10.08 14.39 -2.13
N TYR A 259 -8.76 14.56 -1.98
CA TYR A 259 -7.98 13.84 -0.96
C TYR A 259 -7.13 14.73 -0.05
N ASP A 260 -6.89 16.00 -0.38
CA ASP A 260 -5.99 16.90 0.37
C ASP A 260 -6.39 17.02 1.86
N SER A 261 -7.68 17.21 2.14
CA SER A 261 -8.21 17.26 3.51
C SER A 261 -8.15 15.92 4.24
N LYS A 262 -8.09 14.80 3.52
CA LYS A 262 -8.07 13.45 4.08
C LYS A 262 -6.66 13.02 4.48
N VAL A 263 -5.65 13.47 3.74
CA VAL A 263 -4.26 13.02 3.91
C VAL A 263 -3.50 13.67 5.07
N ALA A 264 -3.99 14.80 5.59
CA ALA A 264 -3.34 15.54 6.68
C ALA A 264 -3.11 14.69 7.96
N ASN A 265 -3.97 13.69 8.19
CA ASN A 265 -3.88 12.80 9.35
C ASN A 265 -3.33 11.40 9.02
N PHE A 266 -2.91 11.18 7.77
CA PHE A 266 -2.36 9.89 7.38
C PHE A 266 -0.86 9.79 7.68
N PRO A 267 -0.41 8.59 8.07
CA PRO A 267 1.01 8.34 8.29
C PRO A 267 1.85 8.57 7.02
N SER A 268 3.11 8.92 7.23
CA SER A 268 4.12 8.99 6.18
C SER A 268 4.41 7.62 5.56
N ARG A 269 4.99 7.62 4.36
CA ARG A 269 5.35 6.40 3.63
C ARG A 269 6.31 5.51 4.41
N THR A 270 7.15 6.10 5.27
CA THR A 270 8.09 5.39 6.15
C THR A 270 7.43 4.44 7.15
N LEU A 271 6.11 4.50 7.31
CA LEU A 271 5.34 3.62 8.17
C LEU A 271 4.43 2.65 7.39
N MET A 272 4.42 2.73 6.05
CA MET A 272 3.52 1.92 5.22
C MET A 272 3.97 0.48 5.10
N PRO A 273 3.04 -0.50 5.14
CA PRO A 273 3.35 -1.87 4.82
C PRO A 273 3.86 -1.99 3.38
N GLN A 274 4.96 -2.72 3.17
CA GLN A 274 5.46 -3.08 1.83
C GLN A 274 5.65 -4.60 1.76
N PRO A 275 4.55 -5.38 1.72
CA PRO A 275 4.64 -6.84 1.85
C PRO A 275 5.41 -7.49 0.70
N THR A 276 5.25 -7.00 -0.52
CA THR A 276 5.94 -7.54 -1.70
C THR A 276 7.44 -7.26 -1.66
N ASP A 277 7.86 -6.07 -1.21
CA ASP A 277 9.28 -5.76 -0.99
C ASP A 277 9.88 -6.55 0.18
N SER A 278 9.13 -6.71 1.27
CA SER A 278 9.56 -7.52 2.43
C SER A 278 9.84 -8.95 2.01
N ALA A 279 8.95 -9.55 1.22
CA ALA A 279 9.13 -10.88 0.66
C ALA A 279 10.31 -10.96 -0.33
N LYS A 280 10.50 -9.93 -1.17
CA LYS A 280 11.59 -9.87 -2.13
C LYS A 280 12.97 -9.90 -1.47
N GLU A 281 13.15 -9.21 -0.35
CA GLU A 281 14.40 -9.27 0.44
C GLU A 281 14.67 -10.67 1.03
N ARG A 282 13.66 -11.53 1.05
CA ARG A 282 13.75 -12.94 1.43
C ARG A 282 13.84 -13.89 0.24
N GLY A 283 13.99 -13.38 -0.98
CA GLY A 283 14.08 -14.18 -2.21
C GLY A 283 12.73 -14.76 -2.66
N ILE A 284 11.62 -14.28 -2.12
CA ILE A 284 10.27 -14.74 -2.48
C ILE A 284 9.75 -13.87 -3.63
N LYS A 285 9.16 -14.50 -4.66
CA LYS A 285 8.56 -13.77 -5.79
C LYS A 285 7.28 -13.06 -5.34
N GLU A 286 6.95 -11.97 -6.01
CA GLU A 286 5.82 -11.10 -5.64
C GLU A 286 4.47 -11.83 -5.58
N LYS A 287 4.16 -12.66 -6.59
CA LYS A 287 2.93 -13.46 -6.60
C LYS A 287 2.86 -14.43 -5.42
N ASP A 288 3.94 -15.17 -5.18
CA ASP A 288 4.04 -16.11 -4.07
C ASP A 288 3.88 -15.39 -2.72
N ALA A 289 4.45 -14.18 -2.60
CA ALA A 289 4.32 -13.35 -1.41
C ALA A 289 2.85 -12.99 -1.10
N LEU A 290 2.11 -12.53 -2.12
CA LEU A 290 0.71 -12.18 -1.94
C LEU A 290 -0.12 -13.41 -1.60
N ASP A 291 0.11 -14.55 -2.25
CA ASP A 291 -0.62 -15.80 -1.98
C ASP A 291 -0.33 -16.33 -0.56
N MET A 292 0.92 -16.22 -0.08
CA MET A 292 1.30 -16.56 1.30
C MET A 292 0.58 -15.66 2.31
N LEU A 293 0.58 -14.34 2.08
CA LEU A 293 -0.05 -13.37 2.98
C LEU A 293 -1.58 -13.58 3.04
N LYS A 294 -2.22 -13.77 1.88
CA LYS A 294 -3.66 -14.10 1.79
C LYS A 294 -3.98 -15.37 2.56
N SER A 295 -3.23 -16.46 2.30
CA SER A 295 -3.46 -17.76 2.94
C SER A 295 -3.39 -17.67 4.47
N LYS A 296 -2.37 -17.00 5.00
CA LYS A 296 -2.22 -16.82 6.46
C LYS A 296 -3.34 -15.99 7.08
N LEU A 297 -3.75 -14.89 6.43
CA LEU A 297 -4.81 -14.01 6.92
C LEU A 297 -6.21 -14.65 6.80
N SER A 298 -6.51 -15.29 5.67
CA SER A 298 -7.78 -15.99 5.43
C SER A 298 -7.96 -17.25 6.26
N SER A 299 -6.87 -17.84 6.75
CA SER A 299 -6.96 -19.00 7.63
C SER A 299 -6.97 -18.66 9.12
N GLY A 300 -6.77 -17.38 9.49
CA GLY A 300 -6.63 -16.96 10.89
C GLY A 300 -5.35 -17.52 11.55
N GLU A 301 -4.31 -17.81 10.79
CA GLU A 301 -3.04 -18.31 11.35
C GLU A 301 -2.30 -17.22 12.15
N ILE A 302 -2.45 -15.97 11.73
CA ILE A 302 -1.79 -14.82 12.36
C ILE A 302 -2.70 -14.25 13.43
N ASP A 303 -2.18 -14.16 14.65
CA ASP A 303 -2.85 -13.55 15.79
C ASP A 303 -2.88 -12.01 15.63
N LEU A 304 -4.07 -11.46 15.37
CA LEU A 304 -4.29 -10.04 15.10
C LEU A 304 -5.19 -9.40 16.16
N ASN A 305 -6.16 -10.12 16.71
CA ASN A 305 -7.08 -9.63 17.73
C ASN A 305 -6.48 -9.81 19.11
N ASN A 306 -5.80 -8.75 19.54
CA ASN A 306 -5.19 -8.73 20.87
C ASN A 306 -4.15 -9.86 20.93
N PRO A 307 -3.04 -9.71 20.17
CA PRO A 307 -2.05 -10.74 20.13
C PRO A 307 -1.59 -11.06 21.53
N PHE A 308 -1.34 -12.34 21.80
CA PHE A 308 -0.75 -12.81 23.06
C PHE A 308 -1.72 -13.09 24.22
N PHE A 309 -3.04 -13.27 24.01
CA PHE A 309 -3.95 -13.63 25.10
C PHE A 309 -4.82 -14.84 24.76
N LYS A 310 -4.87 -15.84 25.65
CA LYS A 310 -6.00 -16.76 25.67
C LYS A 310 -7.25 -15.99 26.08
N LYS A 311 -8.29 -15.97 25.24
CA LYS A 311 -9.65 -15.70 25.73
C LYS A 311 -10.00 -16.82 26.72
N GLU A 312 -10.18 -16.47 28.00
CA GLU A 312 -10.93 -17.36 28.88
C GLU A 312 -12.36 -17.42 28.33
N ASN A 313 -12.87 -18.64 28.17
CA ASN A 313 -14.20 -18.93 27.63
C ASN A 313 -15.25 -18.01 28.27
N GLU A 314 -15.93 -17.20 27.46
CA GLU A 314 -17.27 -16.67 27.80
C GLU A 314 -18.32 -17.74 27.53
#